data_AF-A0A496YB56-F1
#
_entry.id   AF-A0A496YB56-F1
#
_cell.length_a   1.000
_cell.length_b   1.000
_cell.length_c   1.000
_cell.angle_alpha   90.00
_cell.angle_beta   90.00
_cell.angle_gamma   90.00
#
_symmetry.space_group_name_H-M   'P 1'
#
loop_
_entity.id
_entity.type
_entity.pdbx_description
1 polymer ?
#
loop_
_entity_poly.entity_id
_entity_poly.type
_entity_poly.pdbx_seq_one_letter_code
_entity_poly.pdbx_strand_id
1 'polypeptide(L)' 'NRIIMAPLFVGYANPDGSVSPLVLDHYKAIAASGVSMVVVENASVDPTGPGPPVSPTGHPPPMP' A
#
# COMPACT_ATOMS: atom_id res chain seq x y z
N ASN A 1 -5.69 12.01 18.14
CA ASN A 1 -7.09 11.63 18.48
C ASN A 1 -7.18 10.10 18.44
N ARG A 2 -8.38 9.50 18.34
CA ARG A 2 -8.59 8.03 18.24
C ARG A 2 -9.29 7.64 16.93
N ILE A 3 -9.10 8.44 15.88
CA ILE A 3 -9.67 8.18 14.55
C ILE A 3 -8.57 7.54 13.71
N ILE A 4 -8.86 6.36 13.14
CA ILE A 4 -7.89 5.54 12.43
C ILE A 4 -8.42 5.29 11.02
N MET A 5 -7.56 5.41 10.01
CA MET A 5 -7.86 4.91 8.67
C MET A 5 -7.65 3.39 8.65
N ALA A 6 -8.73 2.65 8.43
CA ALA A 6 -8.71 1.20 8.31
C ALA A 6 -8.04 0.77 6.99
N PRO A 7 -7.43 -0.44 6.93
CA PRO A 7 -6.81 -0.92 5.71
C PRO A 7 -7.86 -1.00 4.59
N LEU A 8 -7.54 -0.38 3.45
CA LEU A 8 -8.40 -0.33 2.27
C LEU A 8 -7.53 -0.59 1.04
N PHE A 9 -7.86 -1.61 0.25
CA PHE A 9 -7.20 -1.88 -1.02
C PHE A 9 -7.52 -0.76 -2.02
N VAL A 10 -6.49 -0.05 -2.48
CA VAL A 10 -6.61 1.04 -3.46
C VAL A 10 -5.98 0.68 -4.80
N GLY A 11 -5.03 -0.25 -4.82
CA GLY A 11 -4.44 -0.80 -6.06
C GLY A 11 -3.62 0.22 -6.84
N TYR A 12 -2.98 1.16 -6.14
CA TYR A 12 -2.16 2.21 -6.74
C TYR A 12 -0.70 1.80 -6.93
N ALA A 13 -0.27 0.61 -6.49
CA ALA A 13 1.10 0.15 -6.74
C ALA A 13 1.37 0.03 -8.24
N ASN A 14 2.65 0.10 -8.60
CA ASN A 14 3.07 -0.23 -9.96
C ASN A 14 2.75 -1.70 -10.30
N PRO A 15 2.74 -2.10 -11.58
CA PRO A 15 2.48 -3.49 -11.97
C PRO A 15 3.46 -4.52 -11.39
N ASP A 16 4.65 -4.09 -10.97
CA ASP A 16 5.65 -4.93 -10.29
C ASP A 16 5.47 -4.97 -8.75
N GLY A 17 4.41 -4.33 -8.23
CA GLY A 17 4.12 -4.22 -6.81
C GLY A 17 4.96 -3.16 -6.07
N SER A 18 5.78 -2.36 -6.75
CA SER A 18 6.52 -1.27 -6.10
C SER A 18 5.63 -0.06 -5.79
N VAL A 19 6.04 0.74 -4.81
CA VAL A 19 5.33 1.96 -4.40
C VAL A 19 5.36 2.98 -5.56
N SER A 20 4.18 3.40 -6.02
CA SER A 20 4.05 4.43 -7.05
C SER A 20 3.89 5.83 -6.44
N PRO A 21 4.05 6.91 -7.23
CA PRO A 21 3.72 8.27 -6.79
C PRO A 21 2.28 8.41 -6.31
N LEU A 22 1.32 7.71 -6.93
CA LEU A 22 -0.09 7.74 -6.52
C LEU A 22 -0.30 7.15 -5.12
N VAL A 23 0.44 6.10 -4.76
CA VAL A 23 0.45 5.56 -3.40
C VAL A 23 0.92 6.61 -2.39
N LEU A 24 2.01 7.32 -2.72
CA LEU A 24 2.55 8.37 -1.85
C LEU A 24 1.57 9.53 -1.68
N ASP A 25 1.00 10.02 -2.78
CA ASP A 25 0.06 11.15 -2.73
C ASP A 25 -1.22 10.79 -1.98
N HIS A 26 -1.73 9.56 -2.17
CA HIS A 26 -2.88 9.05 -1.42
C HIS A 26 -2.63 9.06 0.09
N TYR A 27 -1.53 8.46 0.57
CA TYR A 27 -1.28 8.39 2.00
C TYR A 27 -0.84 9.72 2.62
N LYS A 28 -0.23 10.64 1.85
CA LYS A 28 -0.02 12.02 2.30
C LYS A 28 -1.35 12.75 2.54
N ALA A 29 -2.31 12.60 1.62
CA ALA A 29 -3.64 13.19 1.78
C ALA A 29 -4.38 12.61 3.00
N ILE A 30 -4.31 11.28 3.19
CA ILE A 30 -4.87 10.63 4.39
C ILE A 30 -4.18 11.14 5.66
N ALA A 31 -2.85 11.23 5.69
CA ALA A 31 -2.11 11.73 6.86
C ALA A 31 -2.48 13.17 7.21
N ALA A 32 -2.76 14.02 6.21
CA ALA A 32 -3.19 15.40 6.40
C ALA A 32 -4.66 15.54 6.86
N SER A 33 -5.48 14.48 6.76
CA SER A 33 -6.91 14.50 7.11
C SER A 33 -7.18 14.59 8.62
N GLY A 34 -6.15 14.44 9.46
CA GLY A 34 -6.26 14.51 10.91
C GLY A 34 -6.48 13.16 11.59
N VAL A 35 -6.33 12.02 10.90
CA VAL A 35 -6.28 10.70 11.54
C VAL A 35 -5.05 10.56 12.45
N SER A 36 -5.16 9.79 13.53
CA SER A 36 -4.02 9.51 14.44
C SER A 36 -3.13 8.38 13.96
N MET A 37 -3.66 7.49 13.11
CA MET A 37 -2.96 6.33 12.60
C MET A 37 -3.54 5.94 11.24
N VAL A 38 -2.65 5.45 10.37
CA VAL A 38 -2.99 4.91 9.06
C VAL A 38 -2.54 3.45 9.03
N VAL A 39 -3.46 2.55 8.72
CA VAL A 39 -3.12 1.18 8.33
C VAL A 39 -3.20 1.13 6.81
N VAL A 40 -2.06 0.91 6.16
CA VAL A 40 -2.00 0.85 4.69
C VAL A 40 -2.79 -0.36 4.15
N GLU A 41 -3.07 -0.33 2.85
CA GLU A 41 -3.61 -1.47 2.11
C GLU A 41 -2.80 -2.75 2.33
N ASN A 42 -3.44 -3.90 2.09
CA ASN A 42 -2.77 -5.18 2.17
C ASN A 42 -1.55 -5.23 1.24
N ALA A 43 -0.38 -5.55 1.81
CA ALA A 43 0.85 -5.75 1.06
C ALA A 43 1.16 -7.24 0.90
N SER A 44 1.51 -7.66 -0.32
CA SER A 44 1.92 -9.03 -0.62
C SER A 44 3.26 -9.35 0.02
N VAL A 45 3.33 -10.49 0.70
CA VAL A 45 4.56 -11.00 1.34
C VAL A 45 5.28 -12.05 0.50
N ASP A 46 4.58 -12.63 -0.49
CA ASP A 46 5.10 -13.62 -1.44
C ASP A 46 4.58 -13.29 -2.86
N PRO A 47 5.44 -13.18 -3.89
CA PRO A 47 5.03 -12.89 -5.27
C PRO A 47 4.12 -13.95 -5.91
N THR A 48 4.13 -15.17 -5.38
CA THR A 48 3.33 -16.30 -5.86
C THR A 48 2.03 -16.50 -5.07
N GLY A 49 1.82 -15.70 -4.03
CA GLY A 49 0.60 -15.74 -3.21
C GLY A 49 -0.65 -15.32 -3.99
N PRO A 50 -1.86 -15.74 -3.56
CA PRO A 50 -3.12 -15.35 -4.19
C PRO A 50 -3.49 -13.92 -3.80
N GLY A 51 -2.81 -12.94 -4.38
CA GLY A 51 -3.06 -11.50 -4.19
C GLY A 51 -3.43 -10.79 -5.49
N PRO A 52 -4.10 -9.63 -5.42
CA PRO A 52 -4.36 -8.82 -6.61
C PRO A 52 -3.04 -8.31 -7.24
N PRO A 53 -2.93 -8.24 -8.58
CA PRO A 53 -1.66 -7.95 -9.28
C PRO A 53 -0.98 -6.61 -8.92
N VAL A 54 -1.76 -5.63 -8.44
CA VAL A 54 -1.29 -4.26 -8.15
C VAL A 54 -1.26 -3.94 -6.65
N SER A 55 -1.04 -4.96 -5.82
CA SER A 55 -0.82 -4.78 -4.38
C SER A 55 0.64 -4.38 -4.10
N PRO A 56 0.93 -3.49 -3.14
CA PRO A 56 2.30 -3.22 -2.72
C PRO A 56 3.01 -4.51 -2.27
N THR A 57 4.27 -4.69 -2.63
CA THR A 57 5.09 -5.84 -2.22
C THR A 57 6.06 -5.43 -1.11
N GLY A 58 6.11 -6.21 -0.03
CA GLY A 58 7.08 -6.01 1.06
C GLY A 58 8.43 -6.71 0.81
N HIS A 59 8.48 -7.62 -0.16
CA HIS A 59 9.68 -8.35 -0.55
C HIS A 59 10.35 -7.65 -1.74
N PRO A 60 11.68 -7.40 -1.73
CA PRO A 60 12.37 -6.84 -2.89
C PRO A 60 12.19 -7.73 -4.12
N PRO A 61 12.09 -7.19 -5.35
CA PRO A 61 11.98 -8.03 -6.54
C PRO A 61 13.13 -9.05 -6.58
N PRO A 62 12.91 -10.30 -7.02
CA PRO A 62 13.99 -11.27 -7.16
C PRO A 62 15.06 -10.67 -8.09
N MET A 63 16.29 -10.57 -7.58
CA MET A 63 17.44 -10.20 -8.40
C MET A 63 17.65 -11.27 -9.49
N PRO A 64 18.03 -10.86 -10.71
CA PRO A 64 18.31 -11.80 -11.81
C PRO A 64 19.47 -12.75 -11.51
#